data_AF-X1PMB8-F1
#
_entry.id   AF-X1PMB8-F1
#
_cell.length_a   1.000
_cell.length_b   1.000
_cell.length_c   1.000
_cell.angle_alpha   90.00
_cell.angle_beta   90.00
_cell.angle_gamma   90.00
#
_symmetry.space_group_name_H-M   'P 1'
#
loop_
_entity.id
_entity.type
_entity.pdbx_description
1 polymer ?
#
loop_
_entity_poly.entity_id
_entity_poly.type
_entity_poly.pdbx_seq_one_letter_code
_entity_poly.pdbx_strand_id
1 'polypeptide(L)'
;MVHLPRPNLPDPEDIFSLIDKVGNALDTGLNIIDKAANKFDQATQKFSSPEPTTPATATETPKEPSPSQGETFPSPASVAAGTACLPCSRDHLSVTSSALSEGIRFAREKGVKNHEVMRRVRIALDELNVMERIDLAPGG
;
A
#
# COMPACT_ATOMS: atom_id res chain seq x y z
N MET A 1 -42.60 14.32 -43.06
CA MET A 1 -42.07 14.74 -41.74
C MET A 1 -41.95 13.49 -40.88
N VAL A 2 -40.73 13.06 -40.59
CA VAL A 2 -40.48 11.87 -39.75
C VAL A 2 -40.39 12.35 -38.30
N HIS A 3 -41.30 11.86 -37.44
CA HIS A 3 -41.30 12.16 -36.02
C HIS A 3 -40.35 11.18 -35.33
N LEU A 4 -39.14 11.63 -34.98
CA LEU A 4 -38.21 10.82 -34.20
C LEU A 4 -38.60 10.89 -32.71
N PRO A 5 -38.75 9.76 -32.01
CA PRO A 5 -39.03 9.76 -30.58
C PRO A 5 -37.85 10.37 -29.82
N ARG A 6 -38.14 11.26 -28.86
CA ARG A 6 -37.12 11.82 -27.98
C ARG A 6 -36.61 10.73 -27.04
N PRO A 7 -35.29 10.58 -26.84
CA PRO A 7 -34.75 9.68 -25.84
C PRO A 7 -35.22 10.12 -24.45
N ASN A 8 -35.72 9.16 -23.67
CA ASN A 8 -36.12 9.38 -22.29
C ASN A 8 -34.84 9.56 -21.47
N LEU A 9 -34.50 10.81 -21.12
CA LEU A 9 -33.40 11.08 -20.21
C LEU A 9 -33.82 10.66 -18.80
N PRO A 10 -32.95 9.96 -18.04
CA PRO A 10 -33.23 9.65 -16.63
C PRO A 10 -33.42 10.94 -15.84
N ASP A 11 -34.34 10.90 -14.87
CA ASP A 11 -34.65 12.06 -14.04
C ASP A 11 -33.39 12.52 -13.28
N PRO A 12 -33.17 13.84 -13.14
CA PRO A 12 -31.97 14.36 -12.50
C PRO A 12 -31.82 13.89 -11.04
N GLU A 13 -32.91 13.60 -10.33
CA GLU A 13 -32.87 13.07 -8.96
C GLU A 13 -32.26 11.67 -8.87
N ASP A 14 -32.43 10.82 -9.89
CA ASP A 14 -31.82 9.49 -9.94
C ASP A 14 -30.30 9.57 -10.13
N ILE A 15 -29.81 10.59 -10.84
CA ILE A 15 -28.38 10.82 -11.06
C ILE A 15 -27.69 11.23 -9.76
N PHE A 16 -28.29 12.14 -8.99
CA PHE A 16 -27.74 12.57 -7.70
C PHE A 16 -27.74 11.44 -6.67
N SER A 17 -28.79 10.62 -6.62
CA SER A 17 -28.82 9.41 -5.76
C SER A 17 -27.69 8.43 -6.08
N LEU A 18 -27.35 8.28 -7.37
CA LEU A 18 -26.26 7.42 -7.79
C LEU A 18 -24.88 7.96 -7.34
N ILE A 19 -24.68 9.27 -7.44
CA ILE A 19 -23.44 9.95 -7.01
C ILE A 19 -23.24 9.80 -5.50
N ASP A 20 -24.30 9.99 -4.69
CA ASP A 20 -24.23 9.84 -3.24
C ASP A 20 -23.94 8.39 -2.81
N LYS A 21 -24.54 7.41 -3.50
CA LYS A 21 -24.24 5.98 -3.25
C LYS A 21 -22.78 5.63 -3.55
N VAL A 22 -22.22 6.18 -4.62
CA VAL A 22 -20.80 5.97 -4.97
C VAL A 22 -19.88 6.68 -3.98
N GLY A 23 -20.21 7.90 -3.55
CA GLY A 23 -19.46 8.62 -2.51
C GLY A 23 -19.38 7.86 -1.19
N ASN A 24 -20.53 7.38 -0.70
CA ASN A 24 -20.59 6.60 0.55
C ASN A 24 -19.83 5.26 0.47
N ALA A 25 -19.84 4.60 -0.70
CA ALA A 25 -19.08 3.37 -0.93
C ALA A 25 -17.56 3.63 -0.92
N LEU A 26 -17.10 4.75 -1.49
CA LEU A 26 -15.69 5.14 -1.47
C LEU A 26 -15.20 5.50 -0.06
N ASP A 27 -15.99 6.24 0.71
CA ASP A 27 -15.65 6.57 2.10
C ASP A 27 -15.57 5.31 2.97
N THR A 28 -16.43 4.31 2.72
CA THR A 28 -16.35 3.01 3.39
C THR A 28 -15.08 2.25 3.00
N GLY A 29 -14.70 2.29 1.71
CA GLY A 29 -13.45 1.67 1.23
C GLY A 29 -12.19 2.29 1.84
N LEU A 30 -12.13 3.62 1.91
CA LEU A 30 -11.00 4.34 2.52
C LEU A 30 -10.84 4.01 4.01
N ASN A 31 -11.95 3.93 4.76
CA ASN A 31 -11.91 3.53 6.18
C ASN A 31 -11.36 2.10 6.39
N ILE A 32 -11.58 1.19 5.43
CA ILE A 32 -11.02 -0.17 5.50
C ILE A 32 -9.51 -0.15 5.26
N ILE A 33 -9.05 0.66 4.30
CA ILE A 33 -7.62 0.82 3.97
C ILE A 33 -6.87 1.42 5.16
N ASP A 34 -7.40 2.47 5.79
CA ASP A 34 -6.79 3.06 7.00
C ASP A 34 -6.72 2.04 8.15
N LYS A 35 -7.75 1.21 8.31
CA LYS A 35 -7.75 0.15 9.34
C LYS A 35 -6.73 -0.96 9.03
N ALA A 36 -6.49 -1.26 7.76
CA ALA A 36 -5.47 -2.21 7.34
C ALA A 36 -4.06 -1.66 7.54
N ALA A 37 -3.82 -0.40 7.18
CA ALA A 37 -2.54 0.29 7.40
C ALA A 37 -2.17 0.34 8.89
N ASN A 38 -3.12 0.75 9.74
CA ASN A 38 -2.91 0.80 11.19
C ASN A 38 -2.60 -0.58 11.80
N LYS A 39 -3.22 -1.66 11.30
CA LYS A 39 -2.91 -3.02 11.73
C LYS A 39 -1.52 -3.47 11.30
N PHE A 40 -1.09 -3.05 10.11
CA PHE A 40 0.25 -3.33 9.60
C PHE A 40 1.33 -2.61 10.42
N ASP A 41 1.13 -1.33 10.73
CA ASP A 41 2.04 -0.56 11.60
C ASP A 41 2.13 -1.17 13.01
N GLN A 42 1.01 -1.63 13.57
CA GLN A 42 0.98 -2.30 14.87
C GLN A 42 1.70 -3.66 14.82
N ALA A 43 1.62 -4.39 13.70
CA ALA A 43 2.34 -5.64 13.52
C ALA A 43 3.85 -5.41 13.39
N THR A 44 4.29 -4.40 12.65
CA THR A 44 5.72 -4.10 12.47
C THR A 44 6.38 -3.59 13.75
N GLN A 45 5.69 -2.79 14.57
CA GLN A 45 6.18 -2.38 15.89
C GLN A 45 6.41 -3.56 16.84
N LYS A 46 5.61 -4.64 16.71
CA LYS A 46 5.76 -5.85 17.53
C LYS A 46 7.04 -6.65 17.19
N PHE A 47 7.64 -6.41 16.03
CA PHE A 47 8.89 -7.05 15.59
C PHE A 47 10.11 -6.12 15.63
N SER A 48 9.93 -4.82 15.91
CA SER A 48 10.99 -3.81 15.99
C SER A 48 11.29 -3.33 17.42
N SER A 49 11.47 -4.25 18.37
CA SER A 49 12.21 -3.96 19.60
C SER A 49 13.71 -4.27 19.40
N PRO A 50 14.56 -3.28 19.10
CA PRO A 50 15.97 -3.37 19.44
C PRO A 50 16.14 -2.92 20.91
N GLU A 51 16.62 -3.81 21.77
CA GLU A 51 17.14 -3.38 23.06
C GLU A 51 18.33 -2.41 22.84
N PRO A 52 18.42 -1.32 23.61
CA PRO A 52 19.58 -0.43 23.57
C PRO A 52 20.65 -0.99 24.51
N THR A 53 21.87 -1.24 24.01
CA THR A 53 23.04 -1.33 24.90
C THR A 53 24.26 -0.74 24.21
N THR A 54 24.78 0.31 24.83
CA THR A 54 26.05 1.00 24.53
C THR A 54 26.76 1.17 25.89
N PRO A 55 28.08 1.40 25.99
CA PRO A 55 29.26 0.70 25.44
C PRO A 55 30.21 0.19 26.57
N ALA A 56 31.09 -0.78 26.30
CA ALA A 56 32.28 -0.99 27.14
C ALA A 56 33.44 -1.62 26.35
N THR A 57 34.57 -0.91 26.29
CA THR A 57 35.88 -1.37 25.84
C THR A 57 36.62 -2.02 27.02
N ALA A 58 37.12 -3.26 26.85
CA ALA A 58 38.47 -3.75 27.21
C ALA A 58 38.53 -5.24 27.65
N THR A 59 39.17 -6.04 26.77
CA THR A 59 40.18 -7.10 27.01
C THR A 59 39.82 -8.52 27.52
N GLU A 60 40.38 -9.50 26.77
CA GLU A 60 40.80 -10.89 27.11
C GLU A 60 39.88 -12.10 26.78
N THR A 61 40.24 -12.81 25.69
CA THR A 61 40.03 -14.25 25.42
C THR A 61 40.96 -15.11 26.32
N PRO A 62 40.94 -16.47 26.35
CA PRO A 62 40.03 -17.48 25.77
C PRO A 62 39.73 -18.75 26.65
N LYS A 63 38.57 -19.42 26.49
CA LYS A 63 38.49 -20.91 26.63
C LYS A 63 37.22 -21.58 26.03
N GLU A 64 37.45 -22.34 24.97
CA GLU A 64 36.98 -23.70 24.56
C GLU A 64 35.49 -24.13 24.67
N PRO A 65 34.95 -24.87 23.66
CA PRO A 65 33.51 -25.03 23.45
C PRO A 65 32.92 -26.25 24.18
N SER A 66 31.69 -26.11 24.66
CA SER A 66 30.87 -27.22 25.16
C SER A 66 29.90 -27.70 24.06
N PRO A 67 29.84 -29.00 23.74
CA PRO A 67 28.87 -29.53 22.79
C PRO A 67 27.59 -29.90 23.54
N SER A 68 26.53 -29.12 23.38
CA SER A 68 25.19 -29.53 23.80
C SER A 68 24.25 -29.49 22.63
N GLN A 69 23.83 -30.69 22.24
CA GLN A 69 22.83 -31.00 21.24
C GLN A 69 21.54 -30.21 21.52
N GLY A 70 21.14 -29.39 20.55
CA GLY A 70 19.84 -28.74 20.50
C GLY A 70 19.16 -29.14 19.19
N GLU A 71 18.30 -30.14 19.29
CA GLU A 71 17.09 -30.41 18.50
C GLU A 71 17.05 -29.85 17.06
N THR A 72 17.19 -30.75 16.08
CA THR A 72 16.79 -30.52 14.70
C THR A 72 15.29 -30.27 14.64
N PHE A 73 14.88 -29.01 14.65
CA PHE A 73 13.54 -28.61 14.25
C PHE A 73 13.30 -29.00 12.78
N PRO A 74 12.10 -29.45 12.40
CA PRO A 74 11.79 -29.77 11.02
C PRO A 74 12.09 -28.56 10.14
N SER A 75 12.93 -28.79 9.13
CA SER A 75 13.27 -27.82 8.08
C SER A 75 11.98 -27.17 7.57
N PRO A 76 11.82 -25.83 7.67
CA PRO A 76 10.83 -25.17 6.83
C PRO A 76 11.37 -25.37 5.42
N ALA A 77 10.73 -26.28 4.69
CA ALA A 77 10.86 -26.42 3.25
C ALA A 77 11.08 -25.03 2.70
N SER A 78 12.25 -24.83 2.08
CA SER A 78 12.74 -23.55 1.58
C SER A 78 11.57 -22.75 1.01
N VAL A 79 11.06 -21.80 1.79
CA VAL A 79 10.26 -20.73 1.23
C VAL A 79 11.27 -20.06 0.33
N ALA A 80 11.17 -20.28 -0.98
CA ALA A 80 12.02 -19.62 -1.95
C ALA A 80 12.00 -18.15 -1.57
N ALA A 81 13.12 -17.63 -1.06
CA ALA A 81 13.17 -16.30 -0.50
C ALA A 81 12.74 -15.37 -1.64
N GLY A 82 11.53 -14.81 -1.52
CA GLY A 82 11.00 -13.93 -2.53
C GLY A 82 12.01 -12.81 -2.71
N THR A 83 12.43 -12.58 -3.95
CA THR A 83 13.38 -11.52 -4.31
C THR A 83 12.77 -10.11 -4.18
N ALA A 84 11.57 -10.01 -3.61
CA ALA A 84 10.83 -8.79 -3.55
C ALA A 84 11.45 -7.80 -2.55
N CYS A 85 11.64 -6.55 -2.97
CA CYS A 85 12.07 -5.47 -2.07
C CYS A 85 10.86 -4.92 -1.30
N LEU A 86 10.51 -5.55 -0.17
CA LEU A 86 9.39 -5.10 0.66
C LEU A 86 9.53 -3.63 1.15
N PRO A 87 10.73 -3.12 1.53
CA PRO A 87 10.90 -1.71 1.86
C PRO A 87 10.58 -0.79 0.67
N CYS A 88 11.04 -1.13 -0.54
CA CYS A 88 10.78 -0.36 -1.75
C CYS A 88 9.28 -0.34 -2.06
N SER A 89 8.62 -1.51 -2.02
CA SER A 89 7.18 -1.61 -2.27
C SER A 89 6.36 -0.77 -1.30
N ARG A 90 6.77 -0.71 -0.03
CA ARG A 90 6.14 0.17 0.97
C ARG A 90 6.27 1.64 0.58
N ASP A 91 7.46 2.07 0.17
CA ASP A 91 7.71 3.46 -0.21
C ASP A 91 6.92 3.85 -1.46
N HIS A 92 6.90 3.00 -2.49
CA HIS A 92 6.09 3.20 -3.69
C HIS A 92 4.59 3.25 -3.39
N LEU A 93 4.09 2.39 -2.49
CA LEU A 93 2.70 2.46 -2.02
C LEU A 93 2.39 3.76 -1.26
N SER A 94 3.35 4.26 -0.47
CA SER A 94 3.21 5.52 0.26
C SER A 94 3.13 6.74 -0.68
N VAL A 95 3.95 6.76 -1.73
CA VAL A 95 3.87 7.80 -2.77
C VAL A 95 2.55 7.70 -3.54
N THR A 96 2.13 6.48 -3.90
CA THR A 96 0.85 6.20 -4.56
C THR A 96 -0.33 6.76 -3.74
N SER A 97 -0.40 6.43 -2.44
CA SER A 97 -1.49 6.88 -1.58
C SER A 97 -1.49 8.40 -1.41
N SER A 98 -0.32 9.02 -1.26
CA SER A 98 -0.16 10.47 -1.17
C SER A 98 -0.62 11.18 -2.45
N ALA A 99 -0.25 10.66 -3.62
CA ALA A 99 -0.68 11.21 -4.90
C ALA A 99 -2.20 11.13 -5.07
N LEU A 100 -2.80 9.97 -4.80
CA LEU A 100 -4.25 9.78 -4.88
C LEU A 100 -5.02 10.67 -3.89
N SER A 101 -4.50 10.85 -2.68
CA SER A 101 -5.11 11.73 -1.67
C SER A 101 -5.20 13.17 -2.16
N GLU A 102 -4.12 13.70 -2.75
CA GLU A 102 -4.16 15.02 -3.40
C GLU A 102 -5.08 15.04 -4.61
N GLY A 103 -5.11 13.96 -5.40
CA GLY A 103 -6.05 13.81 -6.51
C GLY A 103 -7.51 13.94 -6.06
N ILE A 104 -7.89 13.30 -4.97
CA ILE A 104 -9.24 13.41 -4.38
C ILE A 104 -9.51 14.84 -3.90
N ARG A 105 -8.54 15.49 -3.25
CA ARG A 105 -8.69 16.88 -2.80
C ARG A 105 -9.00 17.80 -3.98
N PHE A 106 -8.25 17.71 -5.07
CA PHE A 106 -8.53 18.48 -6.28
C PHE A 106 -9.83 18.10 -6.98
N ALA A 107 -10.21 16.81 -6.97
CA ALA A 107 -11.45 16.34 -7.58
C ALA A 107 -12.69 16.90 -6.86
N ARG A 108 -12.65 17.01 -5.53
CA ARG A 108 -13.73 17.60 -4.72
C ARG A 108 -13.95 19.08 -5.05
N GLU A 109 -12.87 19.83 -5.28
CA GLU A 109 -12.94 21.27 -5.56
C GLU A 109 -13.21 21.60 -7.03
N LYS A 110 -12.62 20.84 -7.96
CA LYS A 110 -12.49 21.24 -9.38
C LYS A 110 -12.99 20.18 -10.36
N GLY A 111 -13.53 19.07 -9.84
CA GLY A 111 -14.02 17.93 -10.62
C GLY A 111 -12.94 16.97 -11.09
N VAL A 112 -13.34 15.73 -11.37
CA VAL A 112 -12.44 14.61 -11.75
C VAL A 112 -11.69 14.82 -13.06
N LYS A 113 -12.22 15.67 -13.96
CA LYS A 113 -11.58 15.99 -15.26
C LYS A 113 -10.49 17.05 -15.14
N ASN A 114 -10.25 17.59 -13.94
CA ASN A 114 -9.21 18.58 -13.74
C ASN A 114 -7.82 18.01 -14.08
N HIS A 115 -7.00 18.79 -14.78
CA HIS A 115 -5.66 18.38 -15.20
C HIS A 115 -4.78 17.88 -14.05
N GLU A 116 -4.92 18.48 -12.86
CA GLU A 116 -4.14 18.10 -11.68
C GLU A 116 -4.60 16.76 -11.11
N VAL A 117 -5.91 16.46 -11.14
CA VAL A 117 -6.43 15.12 -10.78
C VAL A 117 -5.81 14.08 -11.69
N MET A 118 -5.85 14.30 -13.02
CA MET A 118 -5.25 13.39 -13.99
C MET A 118 -3.73 13.26 -13.82
N ARG A 119 -3.05 14.34 -13.43
CA ARG A 119 -1.62 14.33 -13.11
C ARG A 119 -1.33 13.44 -11.90
N ARG A 120 -2.12 13.55 -10.84
CA ARG A 120 -1.97 12.73 -9.63
C ARG A 120 -2.23 11.25 -9.88
N VAL A 121 -3.26 10.93 -10.68
CA VAL A 121 -3.52 9.54 -11.09
C VAL A 121 -2.34 8.96 -11.89
N ARG A 122 -1.74 9.75 -12.80
CA ARG A 122 -0.56 9.29 -13.55
C ARG A 122 0.63 8.98 -12.64
N ILE A 123 0.92 9.87 -11.67
CA ILE A 123 2.00 9.61 -10.69
C ILE A 123 1.74 8.30 -9.95
N ALA A 124 0.53 8.11 -9.41
CA ALA A 124 0.16 6.89 -8.71
C ALA A 124 0.34 5.64 -9.59
N LEU A 125 -0.05 5.71 -10.86
CA LEU A 125 0.13 4.62 -11.82
C LEU A 125 1.61 4.32 -12.09
N ASP A 126 2.45 5.34 -12.23
CA ASP A 126 3.88 5.17 -12.48
C ASP A 126 4.58 4.47 -11.30
N GLU A 127 4.24 4.85 -10.06
CA GLU A 127 4.78 4.21 -8.86
C GLU A 127 4.35 2.73 -8.75
N LEU A 128 3.08 2.42 -9.07
CA LEU A 128 2.60 1.03 -9.12
C LEU A 128 3.32 0.21 -10.20
N ASN A 129 3.57 0.81 -11.37
CA ASN A 129 4.32 0.16 -12.44
C ASN A 129 5.77 -0.14 -12.05
N VAL A 130 6.41 0.77 -11.31
CA VAL A 130 7.76 0.55 -10.78
C VAL A 130 7.74 -0.58 -9.76
N MET A 131 6.80 -0.54 -8.81
CA MET A 131 6.67 -1.58 -7.80
C MET A 131 6.44 -2.97 -8.41
N GLU A 132 5.56 -3.09 -9.41
CA GLU A 132 5.29 -4.36 -10.09
C GLU A 132 6.53 -4.90 -10.81
N ARG A 133 7.28 -4.04 -11.52
CA ARG A 133 8.36 -4.46 -12.43
C ARG A 133 9.72 -4.56 -11.78
N ILE A 134 9.94 -3.86 -10.67
CA ILE A 134 11.24 -3.77 -10.01
C ILE A 134 11.15 -4.41 -8.64
N ASP A 135 10.26 -3.91 -7.78
CA ASP A 135 10.24 -4.36 -6.39
C ASP A 135 9.67 -5.75 -6.22
N LEU A 136 8.65 -6.11 -6.99
CA LEU A 136 7.94 -7.38 -6.87
C LEU A 136 8.36 -8.40 -7.92
N ALA A 137 9.27 -8.01 -8.82
CA ALA A 137 9.76 -8.91 -9.84
C ALA A 137 10.56 -10.06 -9.22
N PRO A 138 10.30 -11.32 -9.62
CA PRO A 138 11.19 -12.41 -9.29
C PRO A 138 12.57 -12.12 -9.89
N GLY A 139 13.63 -12.22 -9.08
CA GLY A 139 15.01 -12.11 -9.54
C GLY A 139 15.25 -13.17 -10.60
N GLY A 140 15.75 -12.73 -11.76
CA GLY A 140 16.03 -13.60 -12.90
C GLY A 140 17.00 -14.73 -12.59
#